data_AF-A0A202F858-F1
#
_entry.id   AF-A0A202F858-F1
#
_cell.length_a   1.000
_cell.length_b   1.000
_cell.length_c   1.000
_cell.angle_alpha   90.00
_cell.angle_beta   90.00
_cell.angle_gamma   90.00
#
_symmetry.space_group_name_H-M   'P 1'
#
loop_
_entity.id
_entity.type
_entity.pdbx_description
1 polymer ?
#
loop_
_entity_poly.entity_id
_entity_poly.type
_entity_poly.pdbx_seq_one_letter_code
_entity_poly.pdbx_strand_id
1 'polypeptide(L)'
;MGGMNCGYSHYGQKNLEYAGQYAEVTKSIFDIQTEFGKANSYVESLVLNERTDSRESLIDLKSSQEHFERAIVSAKSAEEKIQKMQLTLQPLYRQNELHKEFVDPYSQKDQDRAYEFWNKMGMMPGKSESFDQVKLALQKDGDLEYLKILNSKISSLRNVLKDLLTEYSKESVKEDAMRGKLQLSIRDADNKITALTASALTKISQVSTEITSFCLIEYSTHTSLTGKEISYEEYSVLENEQKKEAQDA
;
A
#
# COMPACT_ATOMS: atom_id res chain seq x y z
N MET A 1 -8.16 -4.69 0.77
CA MET A 1 -9.10 -3.91 1.61
C MET A 1 -9.03 -2.45 1.17
N GLY A 2 -10.16 -1.80 0.92
CA GLY A 2 -10.21 -0.40 0.49
C GLY A 2 -10.33 0.55 1.69
N GLY A 3 -9.81 1.78 1.56
CA GLY A 3 -9.80 2.77 2.64
C GLY A 3 -11.17 3.19 3.18
N MET A 4 -12.28 2.85 2.49
CA MET A 4 -13.65 3.05 3.00
C MET A 4 -13.97 2.19 4.22
N ASN A 5 -13.27 1.07 4.41
CA ASN A 5 -13.50 0.15 5.53
C ASN A 5 -12.66 0.48 6.77
N CYS A 6 -11.84 1.54 6.70
CA CYS A 6 -10.87 1.91 7.73
C CYS A 6 -11.14 3.38 8.10
N GLY A 7 -11.11 3.76 9.38
CA GLY A 7 -11.53 5.09 9.85
C GLY A 7 -13.04 5.24 10.09
N TYR A 8 -13.81 4.14 10.15
CA TYR A 8 -15.27 4.16 10.36
C TYR A 8 -15.68 3.36 11.58
N SER A 9 -15.28 3.78 12.76
CA SER A 9 -15.72 3.08 13.96
C SER A 9 -15.51 3.90 15.23
N HIS A 10 -16.59 3.93 16.02
CA HIS A 10 -16.89 4.73 17.22
C HIS A 10 -17.42 6.17 17.03
N TYR A 11 -18.66 6.34 17.51
CA TYR A 11 -19.57 7.49 17.44
C TYR A 11 -20.02 7.87 16.03
N GLY A 12 -21.33 7.81 15.79
CA GLY A 12 -22.01 8.10 14.52
C GLY A 12 -21.86 9.53 13.97
N GLN A 13 -20.75 10.21 14.29
CA GLN A 13 -20.35 11.52 13.81
C GLN A 13 -18.83 11.62 13.50
N LYS A 14 -18.09 10.51 13.33
CA LYS A 14 -16.84 10.60 12.56
C LYS A 14 -17.17 10.62 11.06
N ASN A 15 -17.02 11.83 10.53
CA ASN A 15 -17.54 12.40 9.30
C ASN A 15 -17.32 11.51 8.05
N LEU A 16 -18.34 11.29 7.21
CA LEU A 16 -18.21 10.62 5.89
C LEU A 16 -17.05 11.19 5.06
N GLU A 17 -16.76 12.48 5.27
CA GLU A 17 -15.63 13.19 4.69
C GLU A 17 -14.28 12.52 5.00
N TYR A 18 -14.09 11.99 6.21
CA TYR A 18 -12.84 11.38 6.65
C TYR A 18 -12.59 10.01 6.02
N ALA A 19 -13.62 9.16 6.00
CA ALA A 19 -13.58 7.90 5.27
C ALA A 19 -13.38 8.12 3.76
N GLY A 20 -14.00 9.17 3.21
CA GLY A 20 -13.75 9.61 1.84
C GLY A 20 -12.29 9.95 1.57
N GLN A 21 -11.64 10.69 2.49
CA GLN A 21 -10.22 11.03 2.36
C GLN A 21 -9.30 9.79 2.40
N TYR A 22 -9.53 8.84 3.31
CA TYR A 22 -8.79 7.56 3.31
C TYR A 22 -9.03 6.73 2.05
N ALA A 23 -10.26 6.72 1.53
CA ALA A 23 -10.58 6.06 0.28
C ALA A 23 -9.81 6.67 -0.90
N GLU A 24 -9.70 7.99 -0.97
CA GLU A 24 -8.94 8.67 -2.01
C GLU A 24 -7.43 8.41 -1.92
N VAL A 25 -6.87 8.38 -0.70
CA VAL A 25 -5.46 7.99 -0.47
C VAL A 25 -5.24 6.56 -0.94
N THR A 26 -6.07 5.62 -0.48
CA THR A 26 -5.93 4.19 -0.80
C THR A 26 -6.12 3.94 -2.30
N LYS A 27 -7.07 4.63 -2.94
CA LYS A 27 -7.25 4.59 -4.40
C LYS A 27 -5.97 5.02 -5.11
N SER A 28 -5.36 6.12 -4.68
CA SER A 28 -4.12 6.61 -5.29
C SER A 28 -2.98 5.60 -5.12
N ILE A 29 -2.94 4.87 -4.00
CA ILE A 29 -1.97 3.80 -3.76
C ILE A 29 -2.20 2.59 -4.68
N PHE A 30 -3.46 2.19 -4.91
CA PHE A 30 -3.78 1.16 -5.91
C PHE A 30 -3.47 1.60 -7.34
N ASP A 31 -3.64 2.89 -7.64
CA ASP A 31 -3.24 3.44 -8.93
C ASP A 31 -1.71 3.34 -9.13
N ILE A 32 -0.90 3.58 -8.08
CA ILE A 32 0.56 3.34 -8.14
C ILE A 32 0.86 1.88 -8.52
N GLN A 33 0.21 0.93 -7.85
CA GLN A 33 0.41 -0.51 -8.08
C GLN A 33 0.01 -0.91 -9.50
N THR A 34 -1.13 -0.41 -9.96
CA THR A 34 -1.66 -0.69 -11.29
C THR A 34 -0.72 -0.20 -12.36
N GLU A 35 -0.27 1.05 -12.26
CA GLU A 35 0.61 1.65 -13.24
C GLU A 35 2.02 1.04 -13.19
N PHE A 36 2.55 0.73 -12.00
CA PHE A 36 3.80 0.00 -11.87
C PHE A 36 3.71 -1.42 -12.47
N GLY A 37 2.60 -2.13 -12.26
CA GLY A 37 2.36 -3.45 -12.86
C GLY A 37 2.32 -3.39 -14.39
N LYS A 38 1.62 -2.40 -14.96
CA LYS A 38 1.63 -2.15 -16.41
C LYS A 38 3.01 -1.83 -16.94
N ALA A 39 3.77 -0.97 -16.25
CA ALA A 39 5.14 -0.63 -16.65
C ALA A 39 6.00 -1.90 -16.78
N ASN A 40 5.97 -2.79 -15.78
CA ASN A 40 6.72 -4.03 -15.82
C ASN A 40 6.20 -5.00 -16.90
N SER A 41 4.89 -5.05 -17.15
CA SER A 41 4.35 -5.85 -18.27
C SER A 41 4.92 -5.41 -19.63
N TYR A 42 5.12 -4.10 -19.84
CA TYR A 42 5.77 -3.59 -21.04
C TYR A 42 7.27 -3.86 -21.06
N VAL A 43 7.96 -3.83 -19.91
CA VAL A 43 9.37 -4.24 -19.83
C VAL A 43 9.55 -5.71 -20.25
N GLU A 44 8.66 -6.60 -19.81
CA GLU A 44 8.69 -8.00 -20.25
C GLU A 44 8.40 -8.12 -21.76
N SER A 45 7.42 -7.35 -22.26
CA SER A 45 7.08 -7.33 -23.70
C SER A 45 8.25 -6.83 -24.55
N LEU A 46 8.93 -5.79 -24.10
CA LEU A 46 10.15 -5.27 -24.71
C LEU A 46 11.19 -6.39 -24.82
N VAL A 47 11.50 -7.09 -23.72
CA VAL A 47 12.49 -8.17 -23.70
C VAL A 47 12.11 -9.32 -24.64
N LEU A 48 10.82 -9.61 -24.80
CA LEU A 48 10.35 -10.59 -25.79
C LEU A 48 10.55 -10.09 -27.22
N ASN A 49 10.25 -8.82 -27.48
CA ASN A 49 10.29 -8.20 -28.80
C ASN A 49 11.72 -7.85 -29.25
N GLU A 50 12.68 -7.69 -28.34
CA GLU A 50 14.04 -7.23 -28.66
C GLU A 50 14.79 -8.18 -29.62
N ARG A 51 14.34 -9.44 -29.70
CA ARG A 51 14.93 -10.49 -30.54
C ARG A 51 14.29 -10.58 -31.93
N THR A 52 13.12 -9.95 -32.13
CA THR A 52 12.27 -10.15 -33.31
C THR A 52 11.85 -8.86 -33.98
N ASP A 53 11.65 -7.78 -33.23
CA ASP A 53 11.22 -6.47 -33.73
C ASP A 53 11.75 -5.33 -32.84
N SER A 54 12.81 -4.67 -33.30
CA SER A 54 13.41 -3.53 -32.59
C SER A 54 12.48 -2.30 -32.53
N ARG A 55 11.53 -2.16 -33.46
CA ARG A 55 10.58 -1.04 -33.45
C ARG A 55 9.54 -1.23 -32.36
N GLU A 56 8.95 -2.42 -32.28
CA GLU A 56 8.00 -2.76 -31.20
C GLU A 56 8.68 -2.67 -29.83
N SER A 57 9.94 -3.11 -29.72
CA SER A 57 10.73 -2.96 -28.49
C SER A 57 10.86 -1.50 -28.03
N LEU A 58 11.06 -0.56 -28.97
CA LEU A 58 11.13 0.86 -28.65
C LEU A 58 9.76 1.44 -28.24
N ILE A 59 8.67 0.91 -28.80
CA ILE A 59 7.30 1.27 -28.39
C ILE A 59 7.08 0.80 -26.95
N ASP A 60 7.40 -0.45 -26.63
CA ASP A 60 7.28 -1.01 -25.29
C ASP A 60 8.15 -0.28 -24.26
N LEU A 61 9.38 0.11 -24.63
CA LEU A 61 10.24 0.94 -23.77
C LEU A 61 9.55 2.25 -23.42
N LYS A 62 9.01 2.95 -24.42
CA LYS A 62 8.29 4.21 -24.20
C LYS A 62 7.04 4.00 -23.35
N SER A 63 6.25 2.97 -23.62
CA SER A 63 5.06 2.64 -22.83
C SER A 63 5.41 2.33 -21.37
N SER A 64 6.51 1.61 -21.11
CA SER A 64 6.98 1.37 -19.75
C SER A 64 7.32 2.68 -19.01
N GLN A 65 8.02 3.60 -19.68
CA GLN A 65 8.38 4.91 -19.14
C GLN A 65 7.15 5.76 -18.83
N GLU A 66 6.17 5.80 -19.73
CA GLU A 66 4.90 6.52 -19.52
C GLU A 66 4.12 5.98 -18.30
N HIS A 67 4.12 4.66 -18.10
CA HIS A 67 3.49 4.05 -16.93
C HIS A 67 4.26 4.27 -15.62
N PHE A 68 5.61 4.29 -15.64
CA PHE A 68 6.40 4.72 -14.48
C PHE A 68 6.11 6.18 -14.12
N GLU A 69 5.99 7.07 -15.10
CA GLU A 69 5.63 8.47 -14.87
C GLU A 69 4.24 8.59 -14.21
N ARG A 70 3.24 7.85 -14.71
CA ARG A 70 1.90 7.80 -14.10
C ARG A 70 1.94 7.27 -12.66
N ALA A 71 2.73 6.23 -12.39
CA ALA A 71 2.93 5.73 -11.03
C ALA A 71 3.54 6.80 -10.09
N ILE A 72 4.49 7.59 -10.58
CA ILE A 72 5.10 8.71 -9.83
C ILE A 72 4.06 9.80 -9.55
N VAL A 73 3.20 10.14 -10.53
CA VAL A 73 2.10 11.10 -10.37
C VAL A 73 1.10 10.61 -9.31
N SER A 74 0.70 9.34 -9.36
CA SER A 74 -0.19 8.75 -8.36
C SER A 74 0.43 8.76 -6.96
N ALA A 75 1.74 8.50 -6.83
CA ALA A 75 2.46 8.57 -5.56
C ALA A 75 2.47 10.00 -4.99
N LYS A 76 2.75 11.00 -5.84
CA LYS A 76 2.66 12.42 -5.46
C LYS A 76 1.26 12.79 -5.01
N SER A 77 0.23 12.35 -5.73
CA SER A 77 -1.15 12.62 -5.38
C SER A 77 -1.55 11.98 -4.05
N ALA A 78 -1.03 10.79 -3.72
CA ALA A 78 -1.25 10.16 -2.42
C ALA A 78 -0.60 10.97 -1.28
N GLU A 79 0.65 11.45 -1.46
CA GLU A 79 1.33 12.31 -0.47
C GLU A 79 0.56 13.62 -0.23
N GLU A 80 0.09 14.29 -1.28
CA GLU A 80 -0.69 15.53 -1.17
C GLU A 80 -2.00 15.32 -0.40
N LYS A 81 -2.70 14.20 -0.66
CA LYS A 81 -3.91 13.85 0.08
C LYS A 81 -3.64 13.53 1.55
N ILE A 82 -2.57 12.79 1.84
CA ILE A 82 -2.17 12.50 3.23
C ILE A 82 -1.82 13.79 3.97
N GLN A 83 -1.08 14.71 3.35
CA GLN A 83 -0.75 16.00 3.95
C GLN A 83 -2.01 16.82 4.25
N LYS A 84 -2.98 16.84 3.32
CA LYS A 84 -4.28 17.49 3.55
C LYS A 84 -4.99 16.88 4.77
N MET A 85 -5.04 15.55 4.86
CA MET A 85 -5.62 14.85 6.02
C MET A 85 -4.92 15.21 7.32
N GLN A 86 -3.58 15.21 7.34
CA GLN A 86 -2.81 15.60 8.52
C GLN A 86 -3.12 17.03 8.97
N LEU A 87 -3.22 17.98 8.04
CA LEU A 87 -3.58 19.37 8.35
C LEU A 87 -4.99 19.50 8.91
N THR A 88 -5.94 18.68 8.43
CA THR A 88 -7.31 18.63 8.96
C THR A 88 -7.36 18.03 10.36
N LEU A 89 -6.56 17.00 10.65
CA LEU A 89 -6.55 16.31 11.94
C LEU A 89 -5.75 17.04 13.01
N GLN A 90 -4.66 17.71 12.64
CA GLN A 90 -3.72 18.30 13.59
C GLN A 90 -4.37 19.22 14.65
N PRO A 91 -5.37 20.08 14.32
CA PRO A 91 -6.06 20.88 15.33
C PRO A 91 -6.85 20.05 16.34
N LEU A 92 -7.41 18.90 15.93
CA LEU A 92 -8.20 18.02 16.80
C LEU A 92 -7.29 17.33 17.82
N TYR A 93 -6.12 16.84 17.38
CA TYR A 93 -5.12 16.21 18.25
C TYR A 93 -4.39 17.20 19.18
N ARG A 94 -4.52 18.51 18.98
CA ARG A 94 -4.01 19.54 19.91
C ARG A 94 -4.95 19.80 21.10
N GLN A 95 -6.21 19.36 21.02
CA GLN A 95 -7.17 19.48 22.11
C GLN A 95 -7.10 18.22 22.97
N ASN A 96 -6.66 18.33 24.22
CA ASN A 96 -6.38 17.18 25.09
C ASN A 96 -7.57 16.21 25.25
N GLU A 97 -8.80 16.71 25.27
CA GLU A 97 -10.00 15.87 25.40
C GLU A 97 -10.25 15.06 24.13
N LEU A 98 -10.21 15.71 22.96
CA LEU A 98 -10.35 15.03 21.68
C LEU A 98 -9.18 14.09 21.39
N HIS A 99 -7.94 14.47 21.72
CA HIS A 99 -6.76 13.60 21.58
C HIS A 99 -6.97 12.26 22.27
N LYS A 100 -7.47 12.26 23.50
CA LYS A 100 -7.82 11.03 24.22
C LYS A 100 -8.89 10.23 23.49
N GLU A 101 -9.96 10.84 23.00
CA GLU A 101 -10.99 10.13 22.23
C GLU A 101 -10.46 9.47 20.94
N PHE A 102 -9.42 10.04 20.33
CA PHE A 102 -8.76 9.45 19.17
C PHE A 102 -7.78 8.33 19.52
N VAL A 103 -7.11 8.39 20.67
CA VAL A 103 -6.01 7.48 21.03
C VAL A 103 -6.43 6.35 21.97
N ASP A 104 -7.36 6.64 22.89
CA ASP A 104 -7.81 5.72 23.93
C ASP A 104 -8.31 4.37 23.39
N PRO A 105 -9.06 4.29 22.27
CA PRO A 105 -9.48 3.00 21.73
C PRO A 105 -8.30 2.05 21.47
N TYR A 106 -7.22 2.55 20.87
CA TYR A 106 -6.03 1.75 20.55
C TYR A 106 -5.21 1.37 21.78
N SER A 107 -5.30 2.17 22.85
CA SER A 107 -4.56 1.96 24.10
C SER A 107 -5.29 1.03 25.07
N GLN A 108 -6.63 0.98 24.99
CA GLN A 108 -7.47 0.19 25.90
C GLN A 108 -7.75 -1.23 25.40
N LYS A 109 -7.60 -1.48 24.10
CA LYS A 109 -7.81 -2.81 23.49
C LYS A 109 -6.51 -3.61 23.41
N ASP A 110 -6.63 -4.92 23.62
CA ASP A 110 -5.52 -5.87 23.48
C ASP A 110 -5.20 -6.10 22.00
N GLN A 111 -4.28 -5.30 21.48
CA GLN A 111 -3.83 -5.35 20.08
C GLN A 111 -2.98 -6.60 19.78
N ASP A 112 -2.38 -7.22 20.79
CA ASP A 112 -1.60 -8.44 20.62
C ASP A 112 -2.56 -9.62 20.40
N ARG A 113 -3.68 -9.66 21.12
CA ARG A 113 -4.78 -10.60 20.83
C ARG A 113 -5.38 -10.37 19.44
N ALA A 114 -5.49 -9.13 18.99
CA ALA A 114 -5.92 -8.81 17.61
C ALA A 114 -4.92 -9.35 16.58
N TYR A 115 -3.62 -9.16 16.79
CA TYR A 115 -2.57 -9.73 15.95
C TYR A 115 -2.69 -11.25 15.86
N GLU A 116 -2.79 -11.94 16.99
CA GLU A 116 -2.94 -13.40 17.04
C GLU A 116 -4.17 -13.87 16.28
N PHE A 117 -5.30 -13.16 16.42
CA PHE A 117 -6.54 -13.45 15.71
C PHE A 117 -6.34 -13.37 14.19
N TRP A 118 -5.87 -12.24 13.67
CA TRP A 118 -5.68 -12.08 12.22
C TRP A 118 -4.61 -12.99 11.65
N ASN A 119 -3.58 -13.30 12.44
CA ASN A 119 -2.51 -14.20 12.03
C ASN A 119 -3.05 -15.63 11.88
N LYS A 120 -3.87 -16.10 12.82
CA LYS A 120 -4.56 -17.40 12.70
C LYS A 120 -5.49 -17.45 11.49
N MET A 121 -6.11 -16.32 11.13
CA MET A 121 -6.96 -16.20 9.94
C MET A 121 -6.18 -16.11 8.61
N GLY A 122 -4.84 -16.12 8.64
CA GLY A 122 -4.02 -15.96 7.43
C GLY A 122 -4.14 -14.57 6.79
N MET A 123 -4.68 -13.59 7.51
CA MET A 123 -4.90 -12.23 7.02
C MET A 123 -3.72 -11.30 7.33
N MET A 124 -2.75 -11.76 8.13
CA MET A 124 -1.55 -11.01 8.43
C MET A 124 -0.56 -11.06 7.25
N PRO A 125 -0.19 -9.89 6.70
CA PRO A 125 0.81 -9.82 5.64
C PRO A 125 2.23 -10.04 6.21
N GLY A 126 2.63 -11.29 6.43
CA GLY A 126 4.01 -11.64 6.81
C GLY A 126 4.49 -11.04 8.16
N LYS A 127 5.80 -10.77 8.28
CA LYS A 127 6.50 -10.41 9.54
C LYS A 127 5.75 -9.34 10.35
N SER A 128 5.73 -9.50 11.69
CA SER A 128 4.98 -8.63 12.63
C SER A 128 5.39 -7.15 12.60
N GLU A 129 6.53 -6.81 12.01
CA GLU A 129 7.15 -5.47 12.07
C GLU A 129 6.22 -4.34 11.61
N SER A 130 5.53 -4.48 10.48
CA SER A 130 4.59 -3.44 10.01
C SER A 130 3.37 -3.32 10.93
N PHE A 131 2.86 -4.43 11.45
CA PHE A 131 1.73 -4.39 12.38
C PHE A 131 2.13 -3.70 13.68
N ASP A 132 3.29 -4.05 14.24
CA ASP A 132 3.83 -3.44 15.45
C ASP A 132 4.13 -1.95 15.23
N GLN A 133 4.65 -1.57 14.06
CA GLN A 133 4.90 -0.17 13.69
C GLN A 133 3.59 0.63 13.65
N VAL A 134 2.55 0.11 13.00
CA VAL A 134 1.23 0.78 12.95
C VAL A 134 0.59 0.84 14.33
N LYS A 135 0.62 -0.26 15.10
CA LYS A 135 0.12 -0.34 16.49
C LYS A 135 0.73 0.77 17.34
N LEU A 136 2.05 0.88 17.35
CA LEU A 136 2.76 1.89 18.15
C LEU A 136 2.45 3.32 17.67
N ALA A 137 2.26 3.52 16.38
CA ALA A 137 1.88 4.84 15.85
C ALA A 137 0.49 5.26 16.34
N LEU A 138 -0.49 4.36 16.24
CA LEU A 138 -1.86 4.61 16.67
C LEU A 138 -1.97 4.84 18.18
N GLN A 139 -1.18 4.11 18.98
CA GLN A 139 -1.09 4.33 20.43
C GLN A 139 -0.41 5.65 20.80
N LYS A 140 0.47 6.18 19.95
CA LYS A 140 1.22 7.41 20.23
C LYS A 140 0.38 8.67 19.95
N ASP A 141 -0.10 8.83 18.72
CA ASP A 141 -0.92 9.98 18.29
C ASP A 141 -1.97 9.56 17.25
N GLY A 142 -2.53 8.35 17.37
CA GLY A 142 -3.59 7.87 16.49
C GLY A 142 -3.23 7.93 15.02
N ASP A 143 -4.23 8.24 14.21
CA ASP A 143 -4.11 8.40 12.76
C ASP A 143 -3.06 9.44 12.36
N LEU A 144 -2.81 10.46 13.18
CA LEU A 144 -1.86 11.52 12.81
C LEU A 144 -0.43 10.96 12.70
N GLU A 145 -0.01 10.10 13.63
CA GLU A 145 1.30 9.45 13.55
C GLU A 145 1.34 8.39 12.45
N TYR A 146 0.27 7.59 12.31
CA TYR A 146 0.16 6.61 11.23
C TYR A 146 0.30 7.26 9.84
N LEU A 147 -0.40 8.37 9.59
CA LEU A 147 -0.33 9.11 8.34
C LEU A 147 1.11 9.62 8.06
N LYS A 148 1.89 9.98 9.08
CA LYS A 148 3.30 10.38 8.89
C LYS A 148 4.15 9.21 8.41
N ILE A 149 3.95 8.03 8.99
CA ILE A 149 4.64 6.81 8.58
C ILE A 149 4.26 6.48 7.13
N LEU A 150 2.97 6.45 6.82
CA LEU A 150 2.48 6.16 5.48
C LEU A 150 3.04 7.13 4.44
N ASN A 151 3.02 8.44 4.74
CA ASN A 151 3.59 9.47 3.87
C ASN A 151 5.10 9.26 3.63
N SER A 152 5.86 8.92 4.67
CA SER A 152 7.29 8.62 4.54
C SER A 152 7.56 7.42 3.62
N LYS A 153 6.78 6.34 3.75
CA LYS A 153 6.91 5.14 2.91
C LYS A 153 6.56 5.44 1.45
N ILE A 154 5.49 6.19 1.19
CA ILE A 154 5.09 6.60 -0.17
C ILE A 154 6.15 7.54 -0.78
N SER A 155 6.69 8.48 -0.01
CA SER A 155 7.75 9.37 -0.50
C SER A 155 9.01 8.58 -0.89
N SER A 156 9.37 7.60 -0.07
CA SER A 156 10.47 6.68 -0.37
C SER A 156 10.22 5.85 -1.62
N LEU A 157 8.99 5.34 -1.82
CA LEU A 157 8.59 4.63 -3.04
C LEU A 157 8.68 5.55 -4.26
N ARG A 158 8.15 6.77 -4.18
CA ARG A 158 8.18 7.75 -5.26
C ARG A 158 9.62 8.06 -5.69
N ASN A 159 10.54 8.19 -4.76
CA ASN A 159 11.95 8.44 -5.08
C ASN A 159 12.57 7.26 -5.85
N VAL A 160 12.30 6.02 -5.42
CA VAL A 160 12.76 4.83 -6.16
C VAL A 160 12.14 4.76 -7.56
N LEU A 161 10.86 5.10 -7.71
CA LEU A 161 10.21 5.14 -9.03
C LEU A 161 10.84 6.21 -9.95
N LYS A 162 11.21 7.37 -9.41
CA LYS A 162 11.93 8.43 -10.15
C LYS A 162 13.32 7.98 -10.58
N ASP A 163 14.05 7.33 -9.69
CA ASP A 163 15.37 6.78 -9.99
C ASP A 163 15.26 5.70 -11.08
N LEU A 164 14.25 4.82 -10.97
CA LEU A 164 13.99 3.77 -11.95
C LEU A 164 13.65 4.35 -13.33
N LEU A 165 12.77 5.35 -13.39
CA LEU A 165 12.45 6.06 -14.63
C LEU A 165 13.71 6.70 -15.22
N THR A 166 14.55 7.32 -14.40
CA THR A 166 15.80 7.94 -14.83
C THR A 166 16.74 6.92 -15.46
N GLU A 167 16.87 5.72 -14.88
CA GLU A 167 17.64 4.64 -15.48
C GLU A 167 17.07 4.21 -16.83
N TYR A 168 15.75 3.98 -16.94
CA TYR A 168 15.10 3.62 -18.20
C TYR A 168 15.18 4.71 -19.27
N SER A 169 15.37 5.97 -18.89
CA SER A 169 15.53 7.10 -19.82
C SER A 169 16.97 7.31 -20.32
N LYS A 170 17.95 6.52 -19.85
CA LYS A 170 19.33 6.64 -20.35
C LYS A 170 19.42 6.23 -21.82
N GLU A 171 20.23 6.95 -22.60
CA GLU A 171 20.45 6.60 -24.01
C GLU A 171 21.05 5.21 -24.17
N SER A 172 21.89 4.76 -23.22
CA SER A 172 22.46 3.40 -23.23
C SER A 172 21.39 2.31 -23.17
N VAL A 173 20.30 2.50 -22.41
CA VAL A 173 19.18 1.56 -22.32
C VAL A 173 18.45 1.47 -23.66
N LYS A 174 18.25 2.61 -24.31
CA LYS A 174 17.65 2.67 -25.64
C LYS A 174 18.54 2.01 -26.70
N GLU A 175 19.85 2.24 -26.66
CA GLU A 175 20.80 1.56 -27.55
C GLU A 175 20.78 0.04 -27.35
N ASP A 176 20.74 -0.42 -26.10
CA ASP A 176 20.69 -1.85 -25.78
C ASP A 176 19.39 -2.48 -26.26
N ALA A 177 18.25 -1.81 -26.08
CA ALA A 177 16.95 -2.24 -26.61
C ALA A 177 16.98 -2.35 -28.15
N MET A 178 17.56 -1.36 -28.84
CA MET A 178 17.70 -1.40 -30.31
C MET A 178 18.61 -2.53 -30.79
N ARG A 179 19.60 -2.92 -29.98
CA ARG A 179 20.55 -4.00 -30.30
C ARG A 179 20.08 -5.38 -29.85
N GLY A 180 18.90 -5.49 -29.23
CA GLY A 180 18.38 -6.76 -28.71
C GLY A 180 19.15 -7.30 -27.51
N LYS A 181 19.67 -6.40 -26.66
CA LYS A 181 20.56 -6.72 -25.54
C LYS A 181 20.06 -6.19 -24.20
N LEU A 182 18.86 -5.61 -24.13
CA LEU A 182 18.38 -5.00 -22.90
C LEU A 182 18.24 -6.02 -21.79
N GLN A 183 17.77 -7.24 -22.07
CA GLN A 183 17.68 -8.30 -21.06
C GLN A 183 19.03 -8.62 -20.38
N LEU A 184 20.13 -8.43 -21.10
CA LEU A 184 21.48 -8.66 -20.59
C LEU A 184 21.94 -7.45 -19.80
N SER A 185 21.71 -6.25 -20.34
CA SER A 185 22.16 -5.03 -19.68
C SER A 185 21.38 -4.75 -18.40
N ILE A 186 20.07 -4.97 -18.32
CA ILE A 186 19.30 -4.76 -17.07
C ILE A 186 19.76 -5.63 -15.89
N ARG A 187 20.50 -6.71 -16.19
CA ARG A 187 21.12 -7.61 -15.19
C ARG A 187 22.55 -7.20 -14.86
N ASP A 188 23.16 -6.35 -15.68
CA ASP A 188 24.51 -5.82 -15.46
C ASP A 188 24.49 -4.80 -14.31
N ALA A 189 25.52 -4.81 -13.47
CA ALA A 189 25.63 -3.92 -12.32
C ALA A 189 25.80 -2.45 -12.71
N ASP A 190 26.19 -2.19 -13.97
CA ASP A 190 26.40 -0.85 -14.52
C ASP A 190 25.09 -0.06 -14.71
N ASN A 191 23.92 -0.73 -14.76
CA ASN A 191 22.64 -0.06 -14.58
C ASN A 191 21.90 -0.57 -13.34
N LYS A 192 21.11 0.31 -12.74
CA LYS A 192 20.45 0.02 -11.45
C LYS A 192 19.05 -0.55 -11.62
N ILE A 193 18.65 -0.93 -12.84
CA ILE A 193 17.26 -1.26 -13.18
C ILE A 193 16.74 -2.41 -12.33
N THR A 194 17.43 -3.56 -12.30
CA THR A 194 16.99 -4.72 -11.50
C THR A 194 16.88 -4.38 -10.01
N ALA A 195 17.88 -3.71 -9.46
CA ALA A 195 17.90 -3.34 -8.03
C ALA A 195 16.78 -2.36 -7.68
N LEU A 196 16.53 -1.37 -8.54
CA LEU A 196 15.47 -0.38 -8.35
C LEU A 196 14.08 -0.97 -8.54
N THR A 197 13.88 -1.89 -9.49
CA THR A 197 12.63 -2.64 -9.65
C THR A 197 12.34 -3.49 -8.40
N ALA A 198 13.33 -4.23 -7.89
CA ALA A 198 13.19 -5.01 -6.65
C ALA A 198 12.90 -4.11 -5.43
N SER A 199 13.56 -2.96 -5.34
CA SER A 199 13.30 -1.95 -4.30
C SER A 199 11.88 -1.37 -4.39
N ALA A 200 11.40 -1.06 -5.60
CA ALA A 200 10.04 -0.57 -5.83
C ALA A 200 8.99 -1.61 -5.43
N LEU A 201 9.16 -2.88 -5.83
CA LEU A 201 8.30 -4.00 -5.41
C LEU A 201 8.26 -4.14 -3.89
N THR A 202 9.42 -4.10 -3.24
CA THR A 202 9.53 -4.20 -1.78
C THR A 202 8.77 -3.05 -1.11
N LYS A 203 8.93 -1.82 -1.60
CA LYS A 203 8.25 -0.65 -1.04
C LYS A 203 6.74 -0.65 -1.29
N ILE A 204 6.29 -1.13 -2.46
CA ILE A 204 4.87 -1.35 -2.74
C ILE A 204 4.29 -2.37 -1.75
N SER A 205 5.00 -3.48 -1.51
CA SER A 205 4.58 -4.48 -0.53
C SER A 205 4.51 -3.88 0.88
N GLN A 206 5.51 -3.09 1.28
CA GLN A 206 5.50 -2.39 2.58
C GLN A 206 4.29 -1.47 2.71
N VAL A 207 4.04 -0.56 1.75
CA VAL A 207 2.88 0.34 1.79
C VAL A 207 1.55 -0.45 1.89
N SER A 208 1.42 -1.54 1.14
CA SER A 208 0.23 -2.41 1.19
C SER A 208 0.04 -3.08 2.55
N THR A 209 1.14 -3.51 3.15
CA THR A 209 1.19 -4.17 4.46
C THR A 209 0.82 -3.19 5.58
N GLU A 210 1.30 -1.95 5.51
CA GLU A 210 0.94 -0.87 6.45
C GLU A 210 -0.56 -0.58 6.41
N ILE A 211 -1.13 -0.39 5.21
CA ILE A 211 -2.58 -0.14 5.04
C ILE A 211 -3.40 -1.33 5.56
N THR A 212 -2.98 -2.54 5.23
CA THR A 212 -3.62 -3.77 5.70
C THR A 212 -3.60 -3.82 7.22
N SER A 213 -2.44 -3.58 7.84
CA SER A 213 -2.27 -3.58 9.29
C SER A 213 -3.14 -2.51 9.97
N PHE A 214 -3.16 -1.29 9.43
CA PHE A 214 -4.04 -0.22 9.91
C PHE A 214 -5.51 -0.65 9.88
N CYS A 215 -5.97 -1.17 8.75
CA CYS A 215 -7.36 -1.60 8.62
C CYS A 215 -7.72 -2.75 9.58
N LEU A 216 -6.82 -3.70 9.82
CA LEU A 216 -7.06 -4.79 10.77
C LEU A 216 -7.06 -4.29 12.21
N ILE A 217 -6.15 -3.39 12.59
CA ILE A 217 -6.13 -2.77 13.92
C ILE A 217 -7.41 -1.95 14.14
N GLU A 218 -7.80 -1.12 13.17
CA GLU A 218 -9.05 -0.37 13.18
C GLU A 218 -10.25 -1.28 13.44
N TYR A 219 -10.36 -2.36 12.66
CA TYR A 219 -11.47 -3.31 12.76
C TYR A 219 -11.52 -3.97 14.13
N SER A 220 -10.37 -4.29 14.72
CA SER A 220 -10.27 -4.94 16.03
C SER A 220 -10.54 -4.01 17.21
N THR A 221 -10.17 -2.74 17.03
CA THR A 221 -10.15 -1.76 18.10
C THR A 221 -11.53 -1.23 18.39
N HIS A 222 -12.29 -0.97 17.33
CA HIS A 222 -13.53 -0.24 17.46
C HIS A 222 -14.71 -1.14 17.17
N THR A 223 -15.79 -1.01 17.95
CA THR A 223 -16.99 -1.83 17.79
C THR A 223 -17.62 -1.62 16.41
N SER A 224 -17.98 -2.73 15.76
CA SER A 224 -18.74 -2.70 14.51
C SER A 224 -20.03 -1.88 14.66
N LEU A 225 -20.53 -1.31 13.56
CA LEU A 225 -21.81 -0.59 13.53
C LEU A 225 -22.99 -1.46 14.01
N THR A 226 -22.86 -2.78 13.90
CA THR A 226 -23.86 -3.76 14.37
C THR A 226 -23.69 -4.13 15.85
N GLY A 227 -22.71 -3.56 16.55
CA GLY A 227 -22.44 -3.84 17.96
C GLY A 227 -21.80 -5.20 18.21
N LYS A 228 -21.53 -5.99 17.16
CA LYS A 228 -20.88 -7.30 17.27
C LYS A 228 -19.41 -7.13 17.61
N GLU A 229 -18.98 -7.83 18.65
CA GLU A 229 -17.57 -8.04 18.94
C GLU A 229 -17.00 -9.07 17.98
N ILE A 230 -15.83 -8.77 17.43
CA ILE A 230 -15.10 -9.73 16.59
C ILE A 230 -14.56 -10.82 17.52
N SER A 231 -15.14 -12.01 17.43
CA SER A 231 -14.74 -13.17 18.23
C SER A 231 -14.31 -14.34 17.34
N TYR A 232 -13.49 -15.22 17.90
CA TYR A 232 -13.04 -16.44 17.23
C TYR A 232 -14.19 -17.40 16.90
N GLU A 233 -15.21 -17.41 17.74
CA GLU A 233 -16.38 -18.28 17.62
C GLU A 233 -17.19 -17.97 16.36
N GLU A 234 -17.42 -16.68 16.05
CA GLU A 234 -18.16 -16.27 14.85
C GLU A 234 -17.44 -16.63 13.53
N TYR A 235 -16.10 -16.61 13.51
CA TYR A 235 -15.33 -16.99 12.31
C TYR A 235 -15.17 -18.50 12.13
N SER A 236 -15.06 -19.26 13.23
CA SER A 236 -14.99 -20.73 13.18
C SER A 236 -16.27 -21.37 12.61
N VAL A 237 -17.42 -20.69 12.74
CA VAL A 237 -18.68 -21.10 12.13
C VAL A 237 -18.61 -20.96 10.61
N LEU A 238 -18.12 -19.81 10.11
CA LEU A 238 -17.93 -19.57 8.66
C LEU A 238 -16.93 -20.54 8.03
N GLU A 239 -15.84 -20.89 8.74
CA GLU A 239 -14.84 -21.84 8.25
C GLU A 239 -15.41 -23.28 8.17
N ASN A 240 -16.28 -23.65 9.12
CA ASN A 240 -16.97 -24.95 9.13
C ASN A 240 -18.09 -25.03 8.10
N GLU A 241 -18.78 -23.91 7.83
CA GLU A 241 -19.80 -23.82 6.77
C GLU A 241 -19.16 -23.90 5.38
N GLN A 242 -18.06 -23.17 5.12
CA GLN A 242 -17.34 -23.25 3.85
C GLN A 242 -16.69 -24.63 3.61
N LYS A 243 -16.18 -25.28 4.67
CA LYS A 243 -15.66 -26.66 4.55
C LYS A 243 -16.75 -27.68 4.27
N LYS A 244 -17.98 -27.47 4.76
CA LYS A 244 -19.14 -28.31 4.42
C LYS A 244 -19.56 -28.10 2.96
N GLU A 245 -19.70 -26.85 2.52
CA GLU A 245 -20.07 -26.55 1.13
C GLU A 245 -19.04 -27.08 0.12
N ALA A 246 -17.74 -27.08 0.46
CA ALA A 246 -16.70 -27.67 -0.39
C ALA A 246 -16.63 -29.21 -0.35
N GLN A 247 -17.29 -29.86 0.61
CA GLN A 247 -17.40 -31.32 0.70
C GLN A 247 -18.68 -31.85 0.05
N ASP A 248 -19.71 -31.00 -0.07
CA ASP A 248 -21.00 -31.33 -0.67
C ASP A 248 -21.10 -30.95 -2.18
N ALA A 249 -20.05 -30.36 -2.76
CA ALA A 249 -19.90 -30.01 -4.18
C ALA A 249 -19.00 -30.99 -4.94
#